data_AF-A0A388MCU5-F1
#
_entry.id   AF-A0A388MCU5-F1
#
_cell.length_a   1.000
_cell.length_b   1.000
_cell.length_c   1.000
_cell.angle_alpha   90.00
_cell.angle_beta   90.00
_cell.angle_gamma   90.00
#
_symmetry.space_group_name_H-M   'P 1'
#
loop_
_entity.id
_entity.type
_entity.pdbx_description
1 polymer ?
#
loop_
_entity_poly.entity_id
_entity_poly.type
_entity_poly.pdbx_seq_one_letter_code
_entity_poly.pdbx_strand_id
1 'polypeptide(L)'
;MVIQLGELEDKFVHRIRQVATGLGKVPSSKGKEAKTEHVCSSGSSGSEASITQDLSARTADLVITDKRKRGPDKAVGNSPPMESLAKRTFGRKQATFTGRLTHARAKIVKSPGSAKRKNAVCTPLSACKKKMTHLTTGIETPHVKGSLARYKYRKLMMHELKPLDASELQRMCREEGVPYDGKVDAIFNIADHRTYLKFDGGVAPEQHIETINIEGSEAAKPEKNDDEDDTAL
;
A
#
# COMPACT_ATOMS: atom_id res chain seq x y z
N MET A 1 -12.43 -15.43 36.11
CA MET A 1 -12.48 -16.25 34.86
C MET A 1 -11.32 -15.82 33.99
N VAL A 2 -10.34 -16.69 33.75
CA VAL A 2 -9.19 -16.39 32.89
C VAL A 2 -9.56 -16.84 31.49
N ILE A 3 -9.98 -15.92 30.63
CA ILE A 3 -10.25 -16.23 29.23
C ILE A 3 -8.89 -16.35 28.54
N GLN A 4 -8.57 -17.56 28.09
CA GLN A 4 -7.31 -17.84 27.41
C GLN A 4 -7.31 -17.12 26.05
N LEU A 5 -6.22 -16.42 25.74
CA LEU A 5 -6.08 -15.59 24.54
C LEU A 5 -6.42 -16.34 23.23
N GLY A 6 -6.18 -17.66 23.20
CA GLY A 6 -6.51 -18.52 22.05
C GLY A 6 -8.01 -18.60 21.73
N GLU A 7 -8.89 -18.56 22.74
CA GLU A 7 -10.34 -18.61 22.49
C GLU A 7 -10.87 -17.33 21.81
N LEU A 8 -10.17 -16.21 21.98
CA LEU A 8 -10.54 -14.94 21.34
C LEU A 8 -10.15 -14.95 19.86
N GLU A 9 -8.98 -15.51 19.53
CA GLU A 9 -8.50 -15.67 18.17
C GLU A 9 -9.41 -16.60 17.35
N ASP A 10 -9.82 -17.72 17.92
CA ASP A 10 -10.72 -18.66 17.24
C ASP A 10 -12.09 -18.03 16.94
N LYS A 11 -12.66 -17.26 17.88
CA LYS A 11 -13.92 -16.53 17.67
C LYS A 11 -13.79 -15.48 16.57
N PHE A 12 -12.65 -14.80 16.50
CA PHE A 12 -12.36 -13.82 15.46
C PHE A 12 -12.25 -14.47 14.08
N VAL A 13 -11.47 -15.55 13.97
CA VAL A 13 -11.30 -16.31 12.72
C VAL A 13 -12.64 -16.89 12.25
N HIS A 14 -13.47 -17.39 13.16
CA HIS A 14 -14.79 -17.91 12.83
C HIS A 14 -15.73 -16.81 12.28
N ARG A 15 -15.71 -15.62 12.89
CA ARG A 15 -16.49 -14.46 12.43
C ARG A 15 -16.07 -14.00 11.03
N ILE A 16 -14.76 -13.94 10.74
CA ILE A 16 -14.26 -13.60 9.40
C ILE A 16 -14.74 -14.60 8.35
N ARG A 17 -14.66 -15.91 8.65
CA ARG A 17 -15.13 -16.93 7.70
C ARG A 17 -16.62 -16.76 7.40
N GLN A 18 -17.45 -16.50 8.41
CA GLN A 18 -18.89 -16.28 8.25
C GLN A 18 -19.20 -15.11 7.31
N VAL A 19 -18.52 -13.97 7.49
CA VAL A 19 -18.67 -12.78 6.64
C VAL A 19 -18.17 -13.05 5.22
N ALA A 20 -17.03 -13.73 5.08
CA ALA A 20 -16.46 -14.07 3.77
C ALA A 20 -17.39 -15.01 2.97
N THR A 21 -18.01 -16.00 3.62
CA THR A 21 -18.99 -16.88 2.97
C THR A 21 -20.30 -16.18 2.63
N GLY A 22 -20.70 -15.16 3.39
CA GLY A 22 -21.93 -14.39 3.15
C GLY A 22 -21.89 -13.48 1.92
N LEU A 23 -20.70 -13.09 1.43
CA LEU A 23 -20.56 -12.25 0.23
C LEU A 23 -20.58 -13.03 -1.10
N GLY A 24 -20.65 -14.36 -1.06
CA GLY A 24 -20.66 -15.20 -2.25
C GLY A 24 -22.06 -15.37 -2.85
N LYS A 25 -22.55 -14.36 -3.58
CA LYS A 25 -23.45 -14.47 -4.77
C LYS A 25 -23.96 -13.08 -5.17
N VAL A 26 -23.16 -12.36 -5.96
CA VAL A 26 -23.69 -11.27 -6.79
C VAL A 26 -24.45 -11.94 -7.96
N PRO A 27 -25.75 -11.67 -8.17
CA PRO A 27 -26.47 -12.24 -9.32
C PRO A 27 -25.87 -11.70 -10.61
N SER A 28 -25.06 -12.52 -11.26
CA SER A 28 -24.52 -12.30 -12.60
C SER A 28 -25.67 -12.28 -13.60
N SER A 29 -26.03 -11.09 -14.09
CA SER A 29 -26.95 -10.93 -15.20
C SER A 29 -26.25 -11.31 -16.52
N LYS A 30 -26.55 -12.53 -16.96
CA LYS A 30 -26.77 -12.94 -18.36
C LYS A 30 -25.74 -12.43 -19.39
N GLY A 31 -24.67 -13.20 -19.61
CA GLY A 31 -23.76 -12.97 -20.74
C GLY A 31 -22.61 -13.98 -20.89
N LYS A 32 -22.92 -15.15 -21.45
CA LYS A 32 -22.04 -16.16 -22.09
C LYS A 32 -20.87 -16.75 -21.26
N GLU A 33 -21.00 -18.05 -21.01
CA GLU A 33 -20.09 -18.93 -20.28
C GLU A 33 -18.66 -19.00 -20.84
N ALA A 34 -17.69 -19.03 -19.94
CA ALA A 34 -16.56 -19.96 -20.00
C ALA A 34 -15.99 -20.20 -18.59
N LYS A 35 -16.24 -21.44 -18.15
CA LYS A 35 -15.78 -22.17 -16.96
C LYS A 35 -14.27 -22.06 -16.73
N THR A 36 -13.84 -21.76 -15.49
CA THR A 36 -12.94 -22.56 -14.63
C THR A 36 -12.55 -21.69 -13.42
N GLU A 37 -13.15 -21.99 -12.27
CA GLU A 37 -12.88 -21.30 -11.01
C GLU A 37 -11.67 -21.96 -10.34
N HIS A 38 -10.56 -21.23 -10.22
CA HIS A 38 -9.39 -21.67 -9.47
C HIS A 38 -9.51 -21.21 -8.01
N VAL A 39 -9.76 -22.17 -7.12
CA VAL A 39 -9.81 -21.97 -5.67
C VAL A 39 -8.42 -21.59 -5.17
N CYS A 40 -8.21 -20.31 -4.84
CA CYS A 40 -6.98 -19.84 -4.18
C CYS A 40 -6.99 -20.25 -2.71
N SER A 41 -6.37 -21.38 -2.39
CA SER A 41 -6.06 -21.79 -1.02
C SER A 41 -4.87 -20.98 -0.52
N SER A 42 -5.14 -19.93 0.25
CA SER A 42 -4.15 -19.10 0.93
C SER A 42 -3.71 -19.79 2.22
N GLY A 43 -2.53 -20.41 2.20
CA GLY A 43 -1.91 -20.91 3.42
C GLY A 43 -0.74 -21.84 3.16
N SER A 44 0.46 -21.26 3.02
CA SER A 44 1.69 -21.94 3.44
C SER A 44 2.85 -20.95 3.48
N SER A 45 3.42 -20.78 4.66
CA SER A 45 4.72 -20.16 4.90
C SER A 45 5.79 -21.06 4.27
N GLY A 46 6.18 -20.77 3.01
CA GLY A 46 7.10 -21.59 2.23
C GLY A 46 8.18 -20.74 1.57
N SER A 47 9.42 -21.08 1.86
CA SER A 47 10.69 -20.66 1.27
C SER A 47 10.62 -19.78 -0.01
N GLU A 48 11.27 -18.61 0.05
CA GLU A 48 11.32 -17.58 -1.01
C GLU A 48 11.79 -18.08 -2.39
N ALA A 49 12.55 -19.17 -2.44
CA ALA A 49 12.98 -19.79 -3.70
C ALA A 49 11.82 -20.40 -4.52
N SER A 50 10.69 -20.74 -3.89
CA SER A 50 9.54 -21.34 -4.58
C SER A 50 8.65 -20.30 -5.29
N ILE A 51 8.70 -19.03 -4.86
CA ILE A 51 7.81 -17.97 -5.35
C ILE A 51 8.13 -17.64 -6.82
N THR A 52 9.41 -17.62 -7.20
CA THR A 52 9.82 -17.33 -8.58
C THR A 52 9.40 -18.43 -9.54
N GLN A 53 9.44 -19.69 -9.10
CA GLN A 53 8.99 -20.84 -9.89
C GLN A 53 7.47 -20.81 -10.09
N ASP A 54 6.69 -20.51 -9.04
CA ASP A 54 5.23 -20.38 -9.15
C ASP A 54 4.83 -19.23 -10.10
N LEU A 55 5.51 -18.07 -10.03
CA LEU A 55 5.28 -16.98 -10.98
C LEU A 55 5.58 -17.39 -12.43
N SER A 56 6.62 -18.20 -12.66
CA SER A 56 6.96 -18.69 -14.00
C SER A 56 5.89 -19.65 -14.55
N ALA A 57 5.36 -20.56 -13.72
CA ALA A 57 4.28 -21.46 -14.10
C ALA A 57 3.00 -20.70 -14.44
N ARG A 58 2.59 -19.75 -13.59
CA ARG A 58 1.41 -18.90 -13.85
C ARG A 58 1.55 -18.03 -15.09
N THR A 59 2.76 -17.62 -15.43
CA THR A 59 3.00 -16.81 -16.64
C THR A 59 2.97 -17.66 -17.91
N ALA A 60 3.38 -18.94 -17.82
CA ALA A 60 3.28 -19.88 -18.94
C ALA A 60 1.83 -20.13 -19.38
N ASP A 61 0.89 -20.06 -18.45
CA ASP A 61 -0.54 -20.21 -18.71
C ASP A 61 -1.21 -18.95 -19.31
N LEU A 62 -0.50 -17.82 -19.40
CA LEU A 62 -1.00 -16.59 -20.05
C LEU A 62 -0.91 -16.70 -21.58
N VAL A 63 -1.66 -17.62 -22.16
CA VAL A 63 -1.84 -17.75 -23.60
C VAL A 63 -2.86 -16.70 -24.07
N ILE A 64 -2.36 -15.63 -24.71
CA ILE A 64 -3.23 -14.64 -25.37
C ILE A 64 -3.78 -15.29 -26.64
N THR A 65 -4.94 -15.93 -26.53
CA THR A 65 -5.61 -16.64 -27.63
C THR A 65 -6.24 -15.71 -28.67
N ASP A 66 -6.56 -14.47 -28.29
CA ASP A 66 -7.22 -13.52 -29.19
C ASP A 66 -6.51 -12.17 -29.20
N LYS A 67 -6.01 -11.79 -30.38
CA LYS A 67 -5.54 -10.44 -30.65
C LYS A 67 -6.79 -9.59 -30.88
N ARG A 68 -7.05 -8.67 -29.95
CA ARG A 68 -8.12 -7.66 -30.09
C ARG A 68 -8.16 -7.14 -31.51
N LYS A 69 -9.30 -7.31 -32.17
CA LYS A 69 -9.55 -6.73 -33.50
C LYS A 69 -9.41 -5.22 -33.33
N ARG A 70 -8.43 -4.64 -34.03
CA ARG A 70 -8.29 -3.19 -34.15
C ARG A 70 -9.63 -2.70 -34.70
N GLY A 71 -10.29 -1.79 -33.97
CA GLY A 71 -11.56 -1.25 -34.41
C GLY A 71 -11.46 -0.65 -35.82
N PRO A 72 -12.57 -0.44 -36.53
CA PRO A 72 -12.58 0.19 -37.84
C PRO A 72 -11.75 1.47 -37.79
N ASP A 73 -10.76 1.56 -38.68
CA ASP A 73 -9.80 2.66 -38.69
C ASP A 73 -10.60 3.96 -38.89
N LYS A 74 -10.69 4.77 -37.84
CA LYS A 74 -11.41 6.04 -37.92
C LYS A 74 -10.59 6.91 -38.85
N ALA A 75 -11.20 7.41 -39.93
CA ALA A 75 -10.56 8.35 -40.83
C ALA A 75 -9.98 9.51 -40.00
N VAL A 76 -8.66 9.51 -39.83
CA VAL A 76 -7.92 10.59 -39.18
C VAL A 76 -8.04 11.77 -40.14
N GLY A 77 -9.06 12.59 -39.92
CA GLY A 77 -9.39 13.70 -40.80
C GLY A 77 -8.20 14.65 -40.91
N ASN A 78 -7.93 15.09 -42.16
CA ASN A 78 -7.07 16.19 -42.66
C ASN A 78 -6.20 16.89 -41.62
N SER A 79 -5.45 16.12 -40.84
CA SER A 79 -4.46 16.67 -39.93
C SER A 79 -3.31 17.08 -40.82
N PRO A 80 -2.86 18.36 -40.76
CA PRO A 80 -1.77 18.81 -41.60
C PRO A 80 -0.61 17.83 -41.45
N PRO A 81 0.03 17.40 -42.55
CA PRO A 81 1.16 16.49 -42.48
C PRO A 81 2.14 17.07 -41.47
N MET A 82 2.38 16.36 -40.38
CA MET A 82 3.34 16.82 -39.38
C MET A 82 4.65 17.06 -40.12
N GLU A 83 5.11 18.31 -40.13
CA GLU A 83 6.45 18.69 -40.53
C GLU A 83 7.42 18.07 -39.52
N SER A 84 7.74 16.80 -39.73
CA SER A 84 8.79 16.14 -38.98
C SER A 84 10.10 16.82 -39.34
N LEU A 85 10.74 17.44 -38.37
CA LEU A 85 12.10 17.98 -38.50
C LEU A 85 12.99 16.96 -39.21
N ALA A 86 13.77 17.44 -40.20
CA ALA A 86 14.65 16.63 -41.01
C ALA A 86 15.45 15.66 -40.14
N LYS A 87 15.26 14.35 -40.38
CA LYS A 87 15.99 13.26 -39.71
C LYS A 87 17.48 13.54 -39.84
N ARG A 88 18.09 13.98 -38.75
CA ARG A 88 19.54 14.09 -38.64
C ARG A 88 20.09 12.66 -38.62
N THR A 89 20.52 12.18 -39.78
CA THR A 89 21.26 10.93 -39.92
C THR A 89 22.56 11.04 -39.13
N PHE A 90 22.56 10.58 -37.88
CA PHE A 90 23.81 10.22 -37.22
C PHE A 90 24.33 8.98 -37.92
N GLY A 91 25.36 9.15 -38.76
CA GLY A 91 26.08 8.08 -39.40
C GLY A 91 26.58 7.09 -38.35
N ARG A 92 25.86 5.98 -38.17
CA ARG A 92 26.35 4.82 -37.43
C ARG A 92 27.46 4.20 -38.24
N LYS A 93 28.71 4.49 -37.89
CA LYS A 93 29.81 3.57 -38.15
C LYS A 93 29.48 2.29 -37.37
N GLN A 94 29.48 1.16 -38.06
CA GLN A 94 29.36 -0.16 -37.45
C GLN A 94 30.60 -0.37 -36.56
N ALA A 95 30.44 -0.13 -35.26
CA ALA A 95 31.43 -0.52 -34.28
C ALA A 95 31.20 -2.01 -33.96
N THR A 96 32.04 -2.84 -34.55
CA THR A 96 32.21 -4.26 -34.19
C THR A 96 32.51 -4.37 -32.70
N PHE A 97 31.52 -4.73 -31.90
CA PHE A 97 31.72 -5.06 -30.49
C PHE A 97 32.30 -6.47 -30.38
N THR A 98 33.62 -6.57 -30.49
CA THR A 98 34.40 -7.70 -30.00
C THR A 98 35.39 -7.15 -28.99
N GLY A 99 35.15 -7.41 -27.70
CA GLY A 99 36.18 -7.12 -26.70
C GLY A 99 35.66 -6.80 -25.31
N ARG A 100 35.58 -7.86 -24.50
CA ARG A 100 36.10 -7.93 -23.11
C ARG A 100 35.47 -6.99 -22.06
N LEU A 101 34.67 -7.61 -21.19
CA LEU A 101 34.44 -7.13 -19.83
C LEU A 101 35.77 -6.91 -19.12
N THR A 102 36.03 -5.67 -18.70
CA THR A 102 36.91 -5.38 -17.57
C THR A 102 36.29 -4.25 -16.77
N HIS A 103 35.78 -4.58 -15.59
CA HIS A 103 35.37 -3.62 -14.58
C HIS A 103 36.60 -2.81 -14.14
N ALA A 104 36.55 -1.48 -14.27
CA ALA A 104 37.53 -0.60 -13.66
C ALA A 104 36.83 0.62 -13.05
N ARG A 105 37.06 0.81 -11.75
CA ARG A 105 36.51 1.89 -10.93
C ARG A 105 36.94 3.25 -11.47
N ALA A 106 35.99 4.15 -11.71
CA ALA A 106 36.28 5.54 -12.05
C ALA A 106 35.90 6.46 -10.88
N LYS A 107 36.92 7.12 -10.33
CA LYS A 107 36.82 8.20 -9.35
C LYS A 107 36.02 9.36 -9.98
N ILE A 108 35.03 9.86 -9.24
CA ILE A 108 34.21 11.01 -9.63
C ILE A 108 35.08 12.27 -9.53
N VAL A 109 35.58 12.72 -10.68
CA VAL A 109 36.13 14.06 -10.87
C VAL A 109 34.95 15.01 -11.10
N LYS A 110 34.81 16.00 -10.20
CA LYS A 110 33.86 17.10 -10.30
C LYS A 110 34.17 17.92 -11.57
N SER A 111 33.24 17.99 -12.52
CA SER A 111 33.31 18.99 -13.59
C SER A 111 32.64 20.30 -13.13
N PRO A 112 33.34 21.44 -13.13
CA PRO A 112 32.71 22.75 -13.01
C PRO A 112 32.26 23.20 -14.41
N GLY A 113 31.03 23.70 -14.55
CA GLY A 113 30.60 24.39 -15.77
C GLY A 113 29.30 23.88 -16.39
N SER A 114 28.19 23.97 -15.67
CA SER A 114 26.87 24.00 -16.30
C SER A 114 26.49 25.45 -16.58
N ALA A 115 26.86 25.94 -17.76
CA ALA A 115 26.41 27.22 -18.26
C ALA A 115 24.92 27.13 -18.66
N LYS A 116 24.07 27.88 -17.95
CA LYS A 116 22.65 28.10 -18.26
C LYS A 116 22.50 28.62 -19.69
N ARG A 117 22.08 27.76 -20.63
CA ARG A 117 21.52 28.23 -21.90
C ARG A 117 20.04 28.57 -21.69
N LYS A 118 19.75 29.87 -21.77
CA LYS A 118 18.41 30.44 -21.83
C LYS A 118 17.80 30.09 -23.19
N ASN A 119 16.96 29.06 -23.24
CA ASN A 119 16.07 28.87 -24.39
C ASN A 119 14.69 29.39 -24.00
N ALA A 120 14.40 30.62 -24.45
CA ALA A 120 13.07 31.19 -24.44
C ALA A 120 12.26 30.56 -25.58
N VAL A 121 11.75 29.35 -25.36
CA VAL A 121 10.65 28.80 -26.16
C VAL A 121 9.60 28.35 -25.16
N CYS A 122 8.81 29.34 -24.74
CA CYS A 122 7.58 29.16 -24.00
C CYS A 122 6.59 28.47 -24.95
N THR A 123 6.53 27.15 -24.93
CA THR A 123 5.43 26.43 -25.58
C THR A 123 4.16 26.82 -24.83
N PRO A 124 3.17 27.49 -25.45
CA PRO A 124 1.90 27.72 -24.80
C PRO A 124 1.27 26.35 -24.59
N LEU A 125 1.25 25.88 -23.34
CA LEU A 125 0.42 24.76 -22.91
C LEU A 125 -1.03 25.21 -23.06
N SER A 126 -1.52 25.13 -24.30
CA SER A 126 -2.89 25.41 -24.68
C SER A 126 -3.80 24.47 -23.90
N ALA A 127 -4.50 25.06 -22.93
CA ALA A 127 -5.87 24.74 -22.58
C ALA A 127 -6.23 23.24 -22.61
N CYS A 128 -5.51 22.40 -21.88
CA CYS A 128 -6.10 21.15 -21.40
C CYS A 128 -7.06 21.55 -20.28
N LYS A 129 -8.24 22.07 -20.67
CA LYS A 129 -9.43 22.18 -19.83
C LYS A 129 -9.82 20.76 -19.47
N LYS A 130 -9.09 20.16 -18.53
CA LYS A 130 -9.59 19.04 -17.73
C LYS A 130 -10.80 19.63 -17.04
N LYS A 131 -11.98 19.37 -17.59
CA LYS A 131 -13.22 19.42 -16.84
C LYS A 131 -12.94 18.49 -15.67
N MET A 132 -12.55 19.07 -14.54
CA MET A 132 -12.52 18.41 -13.27
C MET A 132 -13.95 17.94 -13.09
N THR A 133 -14.20 16.66 -13.40
CA THR A 133 -15.44 16.00 -13.03
C THR A 133 -15.50 16.23 -11.53
N HIS A 134 -16.36 17.15 -11.10
CA HIS A 134 -16.65 17.35 -9.70
C HIS A 134 -17.17 16.00 -9.24
N LEU A 135 -16.29 15.23 -8.59
CA LEU A 135 -16.65 14.03 -7.86
C LEU A 135 -17.79 14.44 -6.96
N THR A 136 -18.96 13.99 -7.36
CA THR A 136 -20.20 14.10 -6.64
C THR A 136 -19.93 13.76 -5.19
N THR A 137 -20.23 14.74 -4.34
CA THR A 137 -20.38 14.65 -2.89
C THR A 137 -21.45 13.60 -2.57
N GLY A 138 -21.09 12.33 -2.76
CA GLY A 138 -21.90 11.17 -2.42
C GLY A 138 -21.18 10.43 -1.31
N ILE A 139 -21.55 10.74 -0.06
CA ILE A 139 -21.39 9.89 1.13
C ILE A 139 -20.03 9.17 1.16
N GLU A 140 -18.95 9.95 1.21
CA GLU A 140 -17.62 9.39 1.41
C GLU A 140 -17.38 9.30 2.91
N THR A 141 -17.23 8.07 3.41
CA THR A 141 -16.58 7.80 4.69
C THR A 141 -15.36 8.73 4.84
N PRO A 142 -15.25 9.52 5.92
CA PRO A 142 -14.25 10.58 6.07
C PRO A 142 -12.79 10.10 5.93
N HIS A 143 -12.56 8.79 6.05
CA HIS A 143 -11.26 8.15 5.99
C HIS A 143 -10.55 8.19 4.62
N VAL A 144 -11.28 8.19 3.50
CA VAL A 144 -10.68 8.02 2.16
C VAL A 144 -10.05 9.32 1.64
N LYS A 145 -10.70 10.47 1.85
CA LYS A 145 -10.19 11.80 1.44
C LYS A 145 -8.91 12.20 2.16
N GLY A 146 -8.71 11.73 3.39
CA GLY A 146 -7.51 12.01 4.17
C GLY A 146 -6.28 11.18 3.78
N SER A 147 -6.44 10.05 3.09
CA SER A 147 -5.33 9.11 2.84
C SER A 147 -4.16 9.72 2.05
N LEU A 148 -4.46 10.40 0.94
CA LEU A 148 -3.43 11.03 0.09
C LEU A 148 -2.76 12.23 0.80
N ALA A 149 -3.54 13.01 1.57
CA ALA A 149 -3.01 14.13 2.35
C ALA A 149 -2.08 13.64 3.46
N ARG A 150 -2.48 12.59 4.20
CA ARG A 150 -1.65 11.90 5.20
C ARG A 150 -0.33 11.42 4.59
N TYR A 151 -0.38 10.74 3.44
CA TYR A 151 0.82 10.26 2.76
C TYR A 151 1.78 11.39 2.37
N LYS A 152 1.26 12.49 1.78
CA LYS A 152 2.08 13.65 1.39
C LYS A 152 2.73 14.30 2.61
N TYR A 153 1.99 14.46 3.70
CA TYR A 153 2.50 15.04 4.93
C TYR A 153 3.57 14.16 5.58
N ARG A 154 3.32 12.85 5.73
CA ARG A 154 4.30 11.88 6.23
C ARG A 154 5.60 11.94 5.42
N LYS A 155 5.49 11.96 4.08
CA LYS A 155 6.65 12.07 3.19
C LYS A 155 7.44 13.37 3.41
N LEU A 156 6.75 14.49 3.63
CA LEU A 156 7.40 15.76 3.94
C LEU A 156 8.18 15.68 5.26
N MET A 157 7.57 15.15 6.32
CA MET A 157 8.22 14.95 7.62
C MET A 157 9.46 14.06 7.49
N MET A 158 9.38 12.95 6.75
CA MET A 158 10.54 12.10 6.49
C MET A 158 11.69 12.85 5.80
N HIS A 159 11.38 13.77 4.87
CA HIS A 159 12.41 14.58 4.20
C HIS A 159 13.07 15.60 5.13
N GLU A 160 12.30 16.20 6.05
CA GLU A 160 12.80 17.14 7.06
C GLU A 160 13.65 16.45 8.14
N LEU A 161 13.30 15.22 8.51
CA LEU A 161 14.00 14.44 9.53
C LEU A 161 15.26 13.75 9.01
N LYS A 162 15.31 13.43 7.71
CA LYS A 162 16.45 12.74 7.06
C LYS A 162 17.83 13.40 7.27
N PRO A 163 18.01 14.73 7.17
CA PRO A 163 19.31 15.37 7.36
C PRO A 163 19.74 15.43 8.83
N LEU A 164 18.85 15.13 9.79
CA LEU A 164 19.16 15.26 11.22
C LEU A 164 20.08 14.14 11.70
N ASP A 165 20.89 14.47 12.69
CA ASP A 165 21.80 13.51 13.31
C ASP A 165 21.09 12.60 14.32
N ALA A 166 21.75 11.50 14.69
CA ALA A 166 21.17 10.52 15.60
C ALA A 166 20.83 11.11 16.98
N SER A 167 21.65 12.05 17.46
CA SER A 167 21.43 12.77 18.73
C SER A 167 20.18 13.65 18.70
N GLU A 168 19.95 14.36 17.60
CA GLU A 168 18.77 15.22 17.40
C GLU A 168 17.49 14.38 17.29
N LEU A 169 17.54 13.27 16.55
CA LEU A 169 16.43 12.33 16.46
C LEU A 169 16.11 11.71 17.82
N GLN A 170 17.12 11.32 18.60
CA GLN A 170 16.91 10.78 19.95
C GLN A 170 16.34 11.83 20.92
N ARG A 171 16.70 13.10 20.75
CA ARG A 171 16.08 14.21 21.51
C ARG A 171 14.60 14.34 21.15
N MET A 172 14.26 14.37 19.86
CA MET A 172 12.85 14.44 19.43
C MET A 172 12.04 13.22 19.84
N CYS A 173 12.60 12.01 19.77
CA CYS A 173 11.96 10.80 20.31
C CYS A 173 11.60 10.95 21.79
N ARG A 174 12.49 11.52 22.61
CA ARG A 174 12.20 11.80 24.03
C ARG A 174 11.14 12.88 24.23
N GLU A 175 11.18 13.95 23.43
CA GLU A 175 10.20 15.04 23.48
C GLU A 175 8.80 14.58 23.06
N GLU A 176 8.70 13.69 22.07
CA GLU A 176 7.43 13.16 21.54
C GLU A 176 6.96 11.86 22.22
N GLY A 177 7.75 11.28 23.13
CA GLY A 177 7.41 10.03 23.82
C GLY A 177 7.48 8.78 22.92
N VAL A 178 8.28 8.82 21.87
CA VAL A 178 8.43 7.74 20.87
C VAL A 178 9.68 6.92 21.17
N PRO A 179 9.65 5.57 21.13
CA PRO A 179 10.84 4.75 21.35
C PRO A 179 11.88 4.93 20.22
N TYR A 180 13.16 4.87 20.60
CA TYR A 180 14.29 5.00 19.68
C TYR A 180 14.93 3.64 19.42
N ASP A 181 14.60 3.01 18.29
CA ASP A 181 15.14 1.70 17.87
C ASP A 181 16.16 1.81 16.72
N GLY A 182 16.71 3.01 16.50
CA GLY A 182 17.68 3.29 15.46
C GLY A 182 17.28 4.49 14.59
N LYS A 183 18.23 5.00 13.80
CA LYS A 183 18.04 6.24 13.03
C LYS A 183 16.89 6.14 12.02
N VAL A 184 16.76 5.00 11.34
CA VAL A 184 15.74 4.80 10.31
C VAL A 184 14.35 4.68 10.95
N ASP A 185 14.20 3.83 11.97
CA ASP A 185 12.93 3.62 12.65
C ASP A 185 12.45 4.86 13.41
N ALA A 186 13.37 5.62 14.02
CA ALA A 186 13.04 6.91 14.63
C ALA A 186 12.40 7.90 13.63
N ILE A 187 12.92 7.97 12.39
CA ILE A 187 12.36 8.85 11.35
C ILE A 187 10.93 8.41 11.00
N PHE A 188 10.69 7.11 10.85
CA PHE A 188 9.36 6.59 10.55
C PHE A 188 8.40 6.83 11.71
N ASN A 189 8.78 6.48 12.93
CA ASN A 189 7.93 6.60 14.11
C ASN A 189 7.57 8.07 14.40
N ILE A 190 8.52 9.01 14.32
CA ILE A 190 8.24 10.45 14.47
C ILE A 190 7.32 10.95 13.35
N ALA A 191 7.60 10.58 12.09
CA ALA A 191 6.76 11.01 10.97
C ALA A 191 5.32 10.49 11.09
N ASP A 192 5.15 9.25 11.53
CA ASP A 192 3.84 8.65 11.77
C ASP A 192 3.13 9.31 12.95
N HIS A 193 3.81 9.51 14.08
CA HIS A 193 3.27 10.20 15.25
C HIS A 193 2.78 11.61 14.92
N ARG A 194 3.58 12.43 14.22
CA ARG A 194 3.16 13.76 13.76
C ARG A 194 2.01 13.71 12.77
N THR A 195 1.98 12.73 11.88
CA THR A 195 0.88 12.54 10.93
C THR A 195 -0.41 12.18 11.66
N TYR A 196 -0.32 11.30 12.66
CA TYR A 196 -1.44 10.91 13.52
C TYR A 196 -1.99 12.13 14.27
N LEU A 197 -1.14 12.90 14.95
CA LEU A 197 -1.57 14.13 15.62
C LEU A 197 -2.21 15.15 14.67
N LYS A 198 -1.73 15.24 13.42
CA LYS A 198 -2.23 16.23 12.45
C LYS A 198 -3.60 15.86 11.85
N PHE A 199 -3.86 14.58 11.59
CA PHE A 199 -5.04 14.13 10.86
C PHE A 199 -6.04 13.34 11.71
N ASP A 200 -5.56 12.65 12.75
CA ASP A 200 -6.36 11.82 13.64
C ASP A 200 -6.54 12.48 15.04
N GLY A 201 -5.79 13.56 15.33
CA GLY A 201 -5.81 14.31 16.59
C GLY A 201 -7.09 15.11 16.93
N GLY A 202 -8.24 14.76 16.34
CA GLY A 202 -9.56 15.24 16.78
C GLY A 202 -10.35 14.22 17.60
N VAL A 203 -9.94 12.96 17.59
CA VAL A 203 -10.45 11.90 18.46
C VAL A 203 -9.20 11.25 19.03
N ALA A 204 -8.74 11.75 20.17
CA ALA A 204 -7.75 11.01 20.93
C ALA A 204 -8.27 9.56 21.06
N PRO A 205 -7.45 8.54 20.79
CA PRO A 205 -7.71 7.23 21.34
C PRO A 205 -7.38 7.38 22.82
N GLU A 206 -8.18 8.15 23.56
CA GLU A 206 -8.44 7.72 24.91
C GLU A 206 -8.83 6.26 24.74
N GLN A 207 -8.08 5.42 25.42
CA GLN A 207 -8.51 4.08 25.76
C GLN A 207 -9.76 4.26 26.63
N HIS A 208 -10.85 4.74 26.02
CA HIS A 208 -12.19 4.53 26.48
C HIS A 208 -12.39 3.05 26.23
N ILE A 209 -11.81 2.27 27.14
CA ILE A 209 -12.34 0.98 27.52
C ILE A 209 -13.77 1.38 27.89
N GLU A 210 -14.69 1.25 26.92
CA GLU A 210 -16.07 1.02 27.26
C GLU A 210 -16.03 -0.27 28.06
N THR A 211 -15.80 -0.13 29.37
CA THR A 211 -16.20 -1.10 30.36
C THR A 211 -17.68 -1.25 30.10
N ILE A 212 -18.01 -2.26 29.31
CA ILE A 212 -19.34 -2.84 29.24
C ILE A 212 -19.64 -3.16 30.69
N ASN A 213 -20.36 -2.27 31.36
CA ASN A 213 -20.99 -2.56 32.65
C ASN A 213 -21.96 -3.69 32.34
N ILE A 214 -21.49 -4.93 32.54
CA ILE A 214 -22.34 -6.09 32.66
C ILE A 214 -23.02 -5.91 34.01
N GLU A 215 -24.09 -5.11 34.00
CA GLU A 215 -24.97 -4.95 35.14
C GLU A 215 -25.52 -6.33 35.51
N GLY A 216 -25.44 -6.62 36.80
CA GLY A 216 -25.47 -7.96 37.36
C GLY A 216 -26.71 -8.76 36.98
N SER A 217 -26.48 -9.97 36.45
CA SER A 217 -27.45 -11.05 36.54
C SER A 217 -27.38 -11.61 37.97
N GLU A 218 -28.13 -10.95 38.86
CA GLU A 218 -28.49 -11.45 40.17
C GLU A 218 -29.75 -12.33 40.03
N ALA A 219 -29.58 -13.65 40.12
CA ALA A 219 -30.63 -14.55 40.56
C ALA A 219 -29.99 -15.83 41.10
N ALA A 220 -29.75 -15.81 42.40
CA ALA A 220 -29.30 -16.93 43.21
C ALA A 220 -30.32 -18.09 43.18
N LYS A 221 -29.79 -19.31 43.10
CA LYS A 221 -30.37 -20.48 43.77
C LYS A 221 -29.23 -21.29 44.41
N PRO A 222 -29.14 -21.35 45.74
CA PRO A 222 -28.29 -22.31 46.42
C PRO A 222 -29.07 -23.63 46.54
N GLU A 223 -28.60 -24.66 45.84
CA GLU A 223 -28.97 -26.04 46.16
C GLU A 223 -27.93 -26.61 47.12
N LYS A 224 -28.42 -26.92 48.33
CA LYS A 224 -27.73 -27.69 49.36
C LYS A 224 -27.34 -29.03 48.78
N ASN A 225 -26.12 -29.48 49.07
CA ASN A 225 -25.89 -30.88 49.40
C ASN A 225 -24.88 -30.90 50.55
N ASP A 226 -25.41 -31.39 51.67
CA ASP A 226 -24.70 -31.92 52.82
C ASP A 226 -23.88 -33.14 52.39
N ASP A 227 -22.77 -33.42 53.09
CA ASP A 227 -22.06 -34.71 53.27
C ASP A 227 -20.63 -34.33 53.75
N GLU A 228 -20.39 -34.21 55.06
CA GLU A 228 -19.83 -35.28 55.91
C GLU A 228 -18.70 -36.07 55.23
N ASP A 229 -17.45 -35.89 55.70
CA ASP A 229 -16.75 -37.01 56.35
C ASP A 229 -15.44 -36.57 57.00
N ASP A 230 -15.32 -37.00 58.26
CA ASP A 230 -14.13 -37.11 59.07
C ASP A 230 -12.92 -37.66 58.30
N THR A 231 -11.72 -37.13 58.55
CA THR A 231 -10.64 -37.98 59.07
C THR A 231 -9.43 -37.18 59.55
N ALA A 232 -9.01 -37.54 60.76
CA ALA A 232 -7.81 -37.07 61.44
C ALA A 232 -6.51 -37.58 60.80
N LEU A 233 -5.45 -36.77 60.85
CA LEU A 233 -4.17 -37.06 61.52
C LEU A 233 -3.19 -35.87 61.40
#